data_AF-A0A3R9ARA2-F1
#
_entry.id   AF-A0A3R9ARA2-F1
#
_cell.length_a   1.000
_cell.length_b   1.000
_cell.length_c   1.000
_cell.angle_alpha   90.00
_cell.angle_beta   90.00
_cell.angle_gamma   90.00
#
_symmetry.space_group_name_H-M   'P 1'
#
loop_
_entity.id
_entity.type
_entity.pdbx_description
1 polymer ?
#
loop_
_entity_poly.entity_id
_entity_poly.type
_entity_poly.pdbx_seq_one_letter_code
_entity_poly.pdbx_strand_id
1 'polypeptide(L)' 'MAEPFTHQIIEAIEQLGPKEAASRMARALIVLAHRAGTDVEFTSDLGTISITRKVIPAADKH' A
#
# COMPACT_ATOMS: atom_id res chain seq x y z
N MET A 1 6.63 16.37 2.56
CA MET A 1 7.71 15.62 1.88
C MET A 1 7.52 14.12 2.09
N ALA A 2 6.52 13.52 1.44
CA ALA A 2 6.23 12.07 1.51
C ALA A 2 6.12 11.42 0.11
N GLU A 3 6.32 12.20 -0.95
CA GLU A 3 6.12 11.78 -2.34
C GLU A 3 7.06 10.70 -2.90
N PRO A 4 8.35 10.56 -2.50
CA PRO A 4 9.26 9.65 -3.21
C PRO A 4 8.91 8.17 -3.00
N PHE A 5 8.42 7.78 -1.82
CA PHE A 5 8.13 6.37 -1.53
C PHE A 5 6.83 5.89 -2.19
N THR A 6 5.83 6.76 -2.30
CA THR A 6 4.59 6.45 -3.03
C THR A 6 4.90 6.19 -4.50
N HIS A 7 5.77 7.00 -5.12
CA HIS A 7 6.17 6.81 -6.51
C HIS A 7 6.90 5.46 -6.73
N GLN A 8 7.77 5.07 -5.81
CA GLN A 8 8.48 3.79 -5.88
C GLN A 8 7.52 2.59 -5.76
N ILE A 9 6.47 2.70 -4.94
CA ILE A 9 5.44 1.66 -4.82
C ILE A 9 4.62 1.57 -6.11
N ILE A 10 4.24 2.71 -6.69
CA ILE A 10 3.52 2.76 -7.97
C ILE A 10 4.36 2.11 -9.07
N GLU A 11 5.62 2.49 -9.20
CA GLU A 11 6.54 1.92 -10.18
C GLU A 11 6.73 0.41 -10.00
N ALA A 12 6.83 -0.06 -8.75
CA ALA A 12 6.92 -1.50 -8.46
C ALA A 12 5.65 -2.26 -8.89
N ILE A 13 4.47 -1.65 -8.73
CA ILE A 13 3.20 -2.23 -9.18
C ILE A 13 3.13 -2.26 -10.71
N GLU A 14 3.56 -1.21 -11.39
CA GLU A 14 3.58 -1.12 -12.85
C GLU A 14 4.54 -2.15 -13.47
N GLN A 15 5.71 -2.37 -12.86
CA GLN A 15 6.72 -3.29 -13.40
C GLN A 15 6.48 -4.76 -13.06
N LEU A 16 5.99 -5.07 -11.86
CA LEU A 16 5.90 -6.45 -11.35
C LEU A 16 4.47 -6.99 -11.34
N GLY A 17 3.48 -6.11 -11.48
CA GLY A 17 2.09 -6.40 -11.22
C GLY A 17 1.74 -6.36 -9.73
N PRO A 18 0.46 -6.09 -9.40
CA PRO A 18 0.03 -5.78 -8.03
C PRO A 18 0.26 -6.93 -7.04
N LYS A 19 0.05 -8.19 -7.48
CA LYS A 19 0.23 -9.38 -6.64
C LYS A 19 1.69 -9.58 -6.22
N GLU A 20 2.62 -9.47 -7.16
CA GLU A 20 4.04 -9.68 -6.88
C GLU A 20 4.63 -8.51 -6.10
N ALA A 21 4.22 -7.27 -6.42
CA ALA A 21 4.61 -6.08 -5.66
C ALA A 21 4.18 -6.19 -4.18
N ALA A 22 2.91 -6.54 -3.92
CA ALA A 22 2.40 -6.76 -2.57
C ALA A 22 3.15 -7.87 -1.82
N SER A 23 3.41 -9.00 -2.50
CA SER A 23 4.19 -10.12 -1.94
C SER A 23 5.62 -9.71 -1.54
N ARG A 24 6.29 -8.88 -2.35
CA ARG A 24 7.63 -8.36 -2.02
C ARG A 24 7.62 -7.38 -0.86
N MET A 25 6.63 -6.49 -0.80
CA MET A 25 6.47 -5.55 0.32
C MET A 25 6.19 -6.29 1.64
N ALA A 26 5.30 -7.30 1.63
CA ALA A 26 5.03 -8.12 2.81
C ALA A 26 6.30 -8.82 3.34
N ARG A 27 7.10 -9.43 2.45
CA ARG A 27 8.38 -10.05 2.82
C ARG A 27 9.37 -9.05 3.42
N ALA A 28 9.45 -7.85 2.85
CA ALA A 28 10.32 -6.79 3.38
C ALA A 28 9.91 -6.39 4.81
N LEU A 29 8.60 -6.24 5.05
CA LEU A 29 8.08 -5.89 6.36
C LEU A 29 8.34 -6.99 7.41
N ILE A 30 8.23 -8.27 7.03
CA ILE A 30 8.56 -9.41 7.91
C ILE A 30 10.04 -9.38 8.32
N VAL A 31 10.95 -9.06 7.40
CA VAL A 31 12.39 -8.95 7.71
C VAL A 31 12.65 -7.81 8.69
N LEU A 32 11.96 -6.68 8.53
CA LEU A 32 12.07 -5.54 9.44
C LEU A 32 11.49 -5.85 10.81
N ALA A 33 10.34 -6.50 10.86
CA ALA A 33 9.69 -6.97 12.08
C ALA A 33 10.60 -7.90 12.89
N HIS A 34 11.20 -8.89 12.23
CA HIS A 34 12.16 -9.81 12.83
C HIS A 34 13.37 -9.06 13.41
N ARG A 35 13.93 -8.08 12.68
CA ARG A 35 15.06 -7.27 13.15
C ARG A 35 14.69 -6.38 14.33
N ALA A 36 13.46 -5.89 14.40
CA ALA A 36 12.97 -5.06 15.49
C ALA A 36 12.57 -5.89 16.73
N GLY A 37 12.57 -7.23 16.65
CA GLY A 37 12.13 -8.10 17.74
C GLY A 37 10.61 -8.02 17.98
N THR A 38 9.85 -7.63 16.96
CA THR A 38 8.40 -7.44 17.02
C THR A 38 7.70 -8.46 16.13
N ASP A 39 6.62 -9.06 16.62
CA ASP A 39 5.75 -9.90 15.79
C ASP A 39 4.81 -9.04 14.94
N VAL A 40 4.56 -9.45 13.70
CA VAL A 40 3.64 -8.74 12.78
C VAL A 40 2.62 -9.70 12.21
N GLU A 41 1.34 -9.37 12.42
CA GLU A 41 0.20 -10.03 11.79
C GLU A 41 -0.24 -9.20 10.58
N PHE A 42 -0.34 -9.85 9.42
CA PHE A 42 -0.90 -9.26 8.21
C PHE A 42 -2.25 -9.90 7.90
N THR A 43 -3.33 -9.14 8.05
CA THR A 43 -4.62 -9.47 7.48
C THR A 43 -4.74 -8.81 6.11
N SER A 44 -4.75 -9.63 5.05
CA SER A 44 -5.05 -9.20 3.69
C SER A 44 -6.27 -9.96 3.22
N ASP A 45 -7.43 -9.36 3.42
CA ASP A 45 -8.68 -9.73 2.79
C ASP A 45 -8.62 -9.29 1.33
N LEU A 46 -8.73 -10.26 0.40
CA LEU A 46 -8.79 -10.09 -1.05
C LEU A 46 -9.45 -8.76 -1.45
N GLY A 47 -8.63 -7.80 -1.88
CA GLY A 47 -8.96 -6.39 -1.99
C GLY A 47 -10.31 -6.11 -2.65
N THR A 48 -11.30 -5.74 -1.85
CA THR A 48 -12.51 -5.08 -2.34
C THR A 48 -12.37 -3.59 -2.05
N ILE A 49 -11.93 -2.82 -3.04
CA ILE A 49 -11.97 -1.35 -2.98
C ILE A 49 -13.36 -0.94 -3.49
N SER A 50 -14.29 -0.64 -2.58
CA SER A 50 -15.60 -0.10 -2.93
C SER A 50 -15.50 1.43 -3.13
N ILE A 51 -15.42 1.87 -4.39
CA ILE A 51 -15.44 3.30 -4.73
C ILE A 51 -16.89 3.77 -4.81
N THR A 52 -17.27 4.68 -3.90
CA THR A 52 -18.57 5.34 -3.95
C THR A 52 -18.40 6.75 -4.48
N ARG A 53 -19.09 7.11 -5.58
CA ARG A 53 -19.06 8.47 -6.12
C ARG A 53 -19.68 9.43 -5.11
N LYS A 54 -18.87 10.31 -4.52
CA LYS A 54 -19.35 11.46 -3.74
C LYS A 54 -19.22 12.73 -4.58
N VAL A 55 -20.29 13.51 -4.67
CA VAL A 55 -20.23 14.87 -5.20
C VAL A 55 -19.78 15.75 -4.05
N ILE A 56 -18.50 16.12 -4.03
CA ILE A 56 -17.95 17.04 -3.04
C ILE A 56 -18.23 18.48 -3.49
N PRO A 57 -18.89 19.31 -2.68
CA PRO A 57 -19.09 20.73 -2.98
C PRO A 57 -17.77 21.44 -3.21
N ALA A 58 -17.73 22.41 -4.14
CA ALA A 58 -16.48 23.09 -4.51
C ALA A 58 -15.80 23.83 -3.34
N ALA A 59 -16.58 24.24 -2.32
CA ALA A 59 -16.08 24.86 -1.11
C ALA A 59 -15.24 23.92 -0.22
N ASP A 60 -15.40 22.60 -0.39
CA ASP A 60 -14.80 21.57 0.45
C ASP A 60 -13.70 20.78 -0.30
N LYS A 61 -13.33 21.21 -1.50
CA LYS A 61 -12.21 20.64 -2.25
C LYS A 61 -10.93 21.39 -1.86
N HIS A 62 -10.02 20.70 -1.18
CA HIS A 62 -8.68 21.19 -0.85
C HIS A 62 -7.73 21.10 -2.04
#